data_AF-A0A7C5C9N6-F1
#
_entry.id   AF-A0A7C5C9N6-F1
#
_cell.length_a   1.000
_cell.length_b   1.000
_cell.length_c   1.000
_cell.angle_alpha   90.00
_cell.angle_beta   90.00
_cell.angle_gamma   90.00
#
_symmetry.space_group_name_H-M   'P 1'
#
loop_
_entity.id
_entity.type
_entity.pdbx_description
1 polymer ?
#
loop_
_entity_poly.entity_id
_entity_poly.type
_entity_poly.pdbx_seq_one_letter_code
_entity_poly.pdbx_strand_id
1 'polypeptide(L)'
;MKKTYRNPWSWIPTLYFAEGIPYIIVMFVASDMYKTMGISNSSLAFWTSLLYLPWVIKPLWSPFVDIFSTRRKWIIWMQIILAFAFAGVSLSLHLPIWFTLSLLFL
;
A
#
# COMPACT_ATOMS: atom_id res chain seq x y z
N MET A 1 3.52 -13.32 37.25
CA MET A 1 4.05 -13.00 35.89
C MET A 1 4.29 -11.49 35.80
N LYS A 2 5.55 -11.04 35.63
CA LYS A 2 5.85 -9.61 35.44
C LYS A 2 5.30 -9.16 34.08
N LYS A 3 4.35 -8.23 34.04
CA LYS A 3 3.94 -7.55 32.80
C LYS A 3 5.14 -6.76 32.29
N THR A 4 5.80 -7.25 31.25
CA THR A 4 6.82 -6.50 30.52
C THR A 4 6.14 -5.37 29.77
N TYR A 5 6.25 -4.14 30.28
CA TYR A 5 5.86 -2.94 29.55
C TYR A 5 6.89 -2.72 28.44
N ARG A 6 6.57 -3.13 27.21
CA ARG A 6 7.38 -2.80 26.04
C ARG A 6 7.19 -1.31 25.74
N ASN A 7 8.30 -0.57 25.67
CA ASN A 7 8.27 0.86 25.37
C ASN A 7 7.67 1.10 23.96
N PRO A 8 6.58 1.87 23.81
CA PRO A 8 6.00 2.16 22.50
C PRO A 8 7.01 2.76 21.50
N TRP A 9 8.00 3.50 22.00
CA TRP A 9 9.06 4.11 21.18
C TRP A 9 9.94 3.11 20.43
N SER A 10 10.00 1.84 20.84
CA SER A 10 10.75 0.83 20.09
C SER A 10 10.00 0.37 18.83
N TRP A 11 8.72 0.66 18.70
CA TRP A 11 7.87 0.18 17.60
C TRP A 11 7.50 1.28 16.59
N ILE A 12 7.43 2.53 17.06
CA ILE A 12 7.09 3.68 16.21
C ILE A 12 8.07 3.87 15.04
N PRO A 13 9.41 3.84 15.22
CA PRO A 13 10.35 4.02 14.11
C PRO A 13 10.24 2.93 13.05
N THR A 14 10.11 1.67 13.48
CA THR A 14 9.94 0.53 12.55
C THR A 14 8.64 0.63 11.77
N LEU A 15 7.60 1.20 12.38
CA LEU A 15 6.31 1.40 11.74
C LEU A 15 6.39 2.45 10.63
N TYR A 16 6.92 3.64 10.93
CA TYR A 16 7.08 4.69 9.93
C TYR A 16 7.98 4.26 8.77
N PHE A 17 9.03 3.49 9.05
CA PHE A 17 9.86 2.91 8.00
C PHE A 17 9.06 1.94 7.11
N ALA A 18 8.28 1.04 7.72
CA ALA A 18 7.46 0.09 6.99
C ALA A 18 6.31 0.76 6.20
N GLU A 19 5.77 1.87 6.68
CA GLU A 19 4.73 2.65 5.98
C GLU A 19 5.29 3.49 4.82
N GLY A 20 6.54 3.97 4.94
CA GLY A 20 7.17 4.80 3.92
C GLY A 20 7.43 4.06 2.60
N ILE A 21 7.78 2.77 2.66
CA ILE A 21 8.10 1.98 1.46
C ILE A 21 6.90 1.84 0.52
N PRO A 22 5.73 1.33 0.96
CA PRO A 22 4.55 1.23 0.10
C PRO A 22 4.11 2.57 -0.46
N TYR A 23 4.17 3.63 0.35
CA TYR A 23 3.80 4.97 -0.07
C TYR A 23 4.64 5.47 -1.24
N ILE A 24 5.98 5.37 -1.14
CA ILE A 24 6.88 5.79 -2.22
C ILE A 24 6.68 4.95 -3.48
N ILE A 25 6.44 3.64 -3.33
CA ILE A 25 6.21 2.75 -4.47
C ILE A 25 4.97 3.19 -5.26
N VAL A 26 3.84 3.42 -4.58
CA VAL A 26 2.59 3.82 -5.25
C VAL A 26 2.70 5.22 -5.85
N MET A 27 3.32 6.17 -5.14
CA MET A 27 3.35 7.59 -5.55
C MET A 27 4.32 7.87 -6.68
N PHE A 28 5.51 7.25 -6.67
CA PHE A 28 6.59 7.60 -7.58
C PHE A 28 6.99 6.43 -8.47
N VAL A 29 7.32 5.28 -7.87
CA VAL A 29 7.91 4.15 -8.61
C VAL A 29 6.93 3.57 -9.63
N ALA A 30 5.67 3.38 -9.25
CA ALA A 30 4.64 2.85 -10.15
C ALA A 30 4.40 3.78 -11.36
N SER A 31 4.37 5.10 -11.12
CA SER A 31 4.19 6.11 -12.16
C SER A 31 5.34 6.09 -13.17
N ASP A 32 6.59 6.02 -12.68
CA ASP A 32 7.78 5.96 -13.53
C ASP A 32 7.89 4.62 -14.30
N MET A 33 7.56 3.51 -13.64
CA MET A 33 7.48 2.18 -14.26
C MET A 33 6.52 2.17 -15.46
N TYR A 34 5.30 2.70 -15.30
CA TYR A 34 4.34 2.72 -16.40
C TYR A 34 4.77 3.64 -17.55
N LYS A 35 5.40 4.77 -17.25
CA LYS A 35 5.95 5.66 -18.29
C LYS A 35 7.05 4.99 -19.09
N THR A 36 8.01 4.33 -18.42
CA THR A 36 9.12 3.62 -19.09
C THR A 36 8.64 2.44 -19.92
N MET A 37 7.51 1.82 -19.56
CA MET A 37 6.85 0.76 -20.32
C MET A 37 5.95 1.27 -21.48
N GLY A 38 5.94 2.57 -21.76
CA GLY A 38 5.29 3.16 -22.94
C GLY A 38 3.80 3.51 -22.76
N ILE A 39 3.29 3.55 -21.53
CA ILE A 39 1.91 4.00 -21.26
C ILE A 39 1.79 5.51 -21.47
N SER A 40 0.70 5.94 -22.10
CA SER A 40 0.43 7.36 -22.35
C SER A 40 0.26 8.15 -21.03
N ASN A 41 0.73 9.40 -21.03
CA ASN A 41 0.62 10.27 -19.84
C ASN A 41 -0.84 10.57 -19.45
N SER A 42 -1.77 10.59 -20.41
CA SER A 42 -3.20 10.81 -20.14
C SER A 42 -3.83 9.62 -19.41
N SER A 43 -3.56 8.39 -19.86
CA SER A 43 -4.02 7.17 -19.18
C SER A 43 -3.36 7.05 -17.81
N LEU A 44 -2.06 7.34 -17.71
CA LEU A 44 -1.35 7.34 -16.44
C LEU A 44 -2.01 8.28 -15.43
N ALA A 45 -2.24 9.55 -15.79
CA ALA A 45 -2.84 10.54 -14.89
C ALA A 45 -4.22 10.10 -14.39
N PHE A 46 -5.04 9.52 -15.27
CA PHE A 46 -6.34 8.95 -14.90
C PHE A 46 -6.18 7.83 -13.87
N TRP A 47 -5.36 6.83 -14.14
CA TRP A 47 -5.18 5.69 -13.25
C TRP A 47 -4.49 6.05 -11.93
N THR A 48 -3.49 6.93 -11.95
CA THR A 48 -2.84 7.38 -10.71
C THR A 48 -3.83 8.15 -9.84
N SER A 49 -4.70 8.99 -10.42
CA SER A 49 -5.74 9.67 -9.63
C SER A 49 -6.69 8.70 -8.91
N LEU A 50 -6.95 7.53 -9.50
CA LEU A 50 -7.75 6.49 -8.87
C LEU A 50 -6.97 5.79 -7.73
N LEU A 51 -5.66 5.60 -7.89
CA LEU A 51 -4.80 5.12 -6.80
C LEU A 51 -4.78 6.08 -5.61
N TYR A 52 -4.97 7.39 -5.81
CA TYR A 52 -5.10 8.35 -4.70
C TYR A 52 -6.45 8.27 -3.97
N LEU A 53 -7.46 7.62 -4.54
CA LEU A 53 -8.83 7.61 -4.02
C LEU A 53 -8.96 7.00 -2.61
N PRO A 54 -8.25 5.91 -2.24
CA PRO A 54 -8.15 5.47 -0.86
C PRO A 54 -7.82 6.61 0.10
N TRP A 55 -6.81 7.43 -0.17
CA TRP A 55 -6.46 8.53 0.76
C TRP A 55 -7.61 9.51 1.01
N VAL A 56 -8.53 9.68 0.05
CA VAL A 56 -9.72 10.54 0.18
C VAL A 56 -10.83 9.89 1.00
N ILE A 57 -11.08 8.59 0.80
CA ILE A 57 -12.11 7.85 1.56
C ILE A 57 -11.65 7.43 2.97
N LYS A 58 -10.40 7.74 3.35
CA LYS A 58 -9.83 7.47 4.68
C LYS A 58 -10.71 7.85 5.87
N PRO A 59 -11.37 9.01 5.90
CA PRO A 59 -12.24 9.39 7.01
C PRO A 59 -13.42 8.44 7.21
N LEU A 60 -13.89 7.78 6.14
CA LEU A 60 -15.05 6.89 6.19
C LEU A 60 -14.70 5.52 6.77
N TRP A 61 -13.51 4.98 6.48
CA TRP A 61 -13.12 3.66 6.99
C TRP A 61 -12.39 3.71 8.34
N SER A 62 -11.77 4.84 8.71
CA SER A 62 -11.01 4.95 9.96
C SER A 62 -11.82 4.51 11.20
N PRO A 63 -13.11 4.90 11.35
CA PRO A 63 -13.94 4.45 12.47
C PRO A 63 -14.13 2.93 12.52
N PHE A 64 -14.21 2.27 11.36
CA PHE A 64 -14.35 0.81 11.31
C PHE A 64 -13.09 0.11 11.84
N VAL A 65 -11.91 0.63 11.52
CA VAL A 65 -10.64 0.07 12.02
C VAL A 65 -10.55 0.13 13.55
N ASP A 66 -11.03 1.24 14.14
CA ASP A 66 -11.01 1.45 15.59
C ASP A 66 -12.04 0.57 16.34
N ILE A 67 -13.13 0.17 15.69
CA ILE A 67 -14.19 -0.65 16.30
C ILE A 67 -13.82 -2.15 16.28
N PHE A 68 -13.20 -2.64 15.20
CA PHE A 68 -13.07 -4.08 14.94
C PHE A 68 -11.77 -4.74 15.44
N SER A 69 -10.70 -3.99 15.72
CA SER A 69 -9.41 -4.61 16.12
C SER A 69 -8.49 -3.70 16.92
N THR A 70 -7.39 -4.26 17.42
CA THR A 70 -6.31 -3.46 18.00
C THR A 70 -5.42 -2.90 16.89
N ARG A 71 -4.97 -1.64 17.05
CA ARG A 71 -4.09 -0.96 16.09
C ARG A 71 -2.91 -1.83 15.62
N ARG A 72 -2.29 -2.56 16.55
CA ARG A 72 -1.13 -3.42 16.24
C ARG A 72 -1.49 -4.62 15.36
N LYS A 73 -2.62 -5.29 15.61
CA LYS A 73 -3.06 -6.42 14.75
C LYS A 73 -3.41 -5.91 13.36
N TRP A 74 -4.11 -4.78 13.29
CA TRP A 74 -4.46 -4.15 12.02
C TRP A 74 -3.24 -3.87 11.15
N ILE A 75 -2.22 -3.24 11.73
CA ILE A 75 -0.98 -2.92 11.01
C ILE A 75 -0.27 -4.18 10.49
N ILE A 76 -0.18 -5.24 11.29
CA ILE A 76 0.44 -6.49 10.85
C ILE A 76 -0.35 -7.11 9.69
N TRP A 77 -1.68 -7.13 9.76
CA TRP A 77 -2.52 -7.62 8.67
C TRP A 77 -2.35 -6.78 7.40
N MET A 78 -2.32 -5.45 7.50
CA MET A 78 -2.08 -4.58 6.35
C MET A 78 -0.71 -4.80 5.74
N GLN A 79 0.35 -5.02 6.55
CA GLN A 79 1.68 -5.36 6.05
C GLN A 79 1.70 -6.68 5.27
N ILE A 80 0.98 -7.70 5.76
CA ILE A 80 0.85 -8.99 5.06
C ILE A 80 0.09 -8.81 3.74
N ILE A 81 -1.02 -8.08 3.74
CA ILE A 81 -1.79 -7.78 2.52
C ILE A 81 -0.92 -7.05 1.50
N LEU A 82 -0.16 -6.05 1.92
CA LEU A 82 0.77 -5.31 1.06
C LEU A 82 1.87 -6.22 0.49
N ALA A 83 2.40 -7.16 1.27
CA ALA A 83 3.38 -8.12 0.77
C ALA A 83 2.80 -9.00 -0.34
N PHE A 84 1.57 -9.51 -0.18
CA PHE A 84 0.87 -10.26 -1.21
C PHE A 84 0.53 -9.41 -2.43
N ALA A 85 0.15 -8.15 -2.22
CA ALA A 85 -0.11 -7.20 -3.29
C ALA A 85 1.13 -6.96 -4.15
N PHE A 86 2.29 -6.69 -3.54
CA PHE A 86 3.55 -6.53 -4.28
C PHE A 86 4.00 -7.81 -5.00
N ALA A 87 3.79 -8.99 -4.38
CA ALA A 87 4.02 -10.25 -5.07
C ALA A 87 3.09 -10.39 -6.29
N GLY A 88 1.81 -9.98 -6.15
CA GLY A 88 0.83 -9.93 -7.23
C GLY A 88 1.27 -9.00 -8.38
N VAL A 89 1.77 -7.80 -8.06
CA VAL A 89 2.35 -6.88 -9.06
C VAL A 89 3.49 -7.56 -9.81
N SER A 90 4.44 -8.16 -9.11
CA SER A 90 5.58 -8.85 -9.72
C SER A 90 5.15 -9.96 -10.68
N LEU A 91 4.14 -10.76 -10.30
CA LEU A 91 3.63 -11.83 -11.15
C LEU A 91 2.85 -11.29 -12.34
N SER A 92 2.07 -10.22 -12.14
CA SER A 92 1.24 -9.61 -13.18
C SER A 92 2.05 -9.07 -14.36
N LEU A 93 3.27 -8.59 -14.10
CA LEU A 93 4.18 -8.06 -15.13
C LEU A 93 4.56 -9.08 -16.21
N HIS A 94 4.42 -10.37 -15.94
CA HIS A 94 4.74 -11.44 -16.89
C HIS A 94 3.55 -11.82 -17.80
N LEU A 95 2.37 -11.22 -17.59
CA LEU A 95 1.14 -11.57 -18.29
C LEU A 95 0.81 -10.58 -19.43
N PRO A 96 0.02 -10.98 -20.44
CA PRO A 96 -0.33 -10.10 -21.57
C PRO A 96 -1.11 -8.84 -21.15
N ILE A 97 -1.93 -8.95 -20.10
CA ILE A 97 -2.74 -7.86 -19.53
C ILE A 97 -2.06 -7.22 -18.31
N TRP A 98 -0.72 -7.22 -18.30
CA TRP A 98 0.11 -6.81 -17.16
C TRP A 98 -0.34 -5.48 -16.55
N PHE A 99 -0.63 -4.47 -17.38
CA PHE A 99 -0.96 -3.11 -16.94
C PHE A 99 -2.19 -3.06 -16.02
N THR A 100 -3.29 -3.71 -16.44
CA THR A 100 -4.53 -3.70 -15.66
C THR A 100 -4.40 -4.53 -14.38
N LEU A 101 -3.69 -5.65 -14.46
CA LEU A 101 -3.48 -6.52 -13.29
C LEU A 101 -2.53 -5.87 -12.27
N SER A 102 -1.46 -5.22 -12.71
CA SER A 102 -0.55 -4.52 -11.81
C SER A 102 -1.25 -3.34 -11.13
N LEU A 103 -2.14 -2.63 -11.84
CA LEU A 103 -3.00 -1.58 -11.28
C LEU A 103 -4.01 -2.09 -10.25
N LEU A 104 -4.50 -3.33 -10.39
CA LEU A 104 -5.43 -3.92 -9.43
C LEU A 104 -4.74 -4.27 -8.11
N PHE A 105 -3.46 -4.62 -8.16
CA PHE A 105 -2.67 -4.94 -6.97
C PHE A 105 -2.00 -3.71 -6.34
N LEU A 106 -1.81 -2.62 -7.07
CA LEU A 106 -1.29 -1.34 -6.56
C LEU A 106 -2.37 -0.52 -5.86
#